data_AF-D3UZU5-F1
#
_entry.id   AF-D3UZU5-F1
#
_cell.length_a   1.000
_cell.length_b   1.000
_cell.length_c   1.000
_cell.angle_alpha   90.00
_cell.angle_beta   90.00
_cell.angle_gamma   90.00
#
_symmetry.space_group_name_H-M   'P 1'
#
loop_
_entity.id
_entity.type
_entity.pdbx_description
1 polymer ?
#
loop_
_entity_poly.entity_id
_entity_poly.type
_entity_poly.pdbx_seq_one_letter_code
_entity_poly.pdbx_strand_id
1 'polypeptide(L)'
;MSWALLAVSLALLDTRRIIAFSIAFLALIVGISTNVLTFPAVAALIVIAGLGTAHVYLKKHPTFRIITEVLLLISVVLLFMHYIPGFNNLKYLDKVQVGPLSAPFSMYFNFDKALIPFILLFCMPSLFTRKPVADAFPHVWAALIVAIPALLGLATELGGLAVELHLPSWFPAFVIANIFFVSLAEEALFRGYLQQKLSQWMNPYSALVITSLIFGAAHFAGGSLLMIFATLAGLIYGLAWMWSGRLWVAVAFHVSLNLGHLLFFTYPVKSLLIQ
;
A
#
# COMPACT_ATOMS: atom_id res chain seq x y z
N MET A 1 19.96 4.29 -6.04
CA MET A 1 20.14 5.42 -5.09
C MET A 1 18.81 6.09 -4.75
N SER A 2 18.03 6.54 -5.74
CA SER A 2 16.72 7.19 -5.54
C SER A 2 15.72 6.38 -4.70
N TRP A 3 15.58 5.06 -4.96
CA TRP A 3 14.70 4.20 -4.16
C TRP A 3 15.12 4.06 -2.69
N ALA A 4 16.42 3.99 -2.40
CA ALA A 4 16.89 3.92 -1.02
C ALA A 4 16.58 5.21 -0.26
N LEU A 5 16.80 6.37 -0.89
CA LEU A 5 16.40 7.66 -0.34
C LEU A 5 14.89 7.71 -0.09
N LEU A 6 14.08 7.24 -1.03
CA LEU A 6 12.63 7.22 -0.90
C LEU A 6 12.16 6.29 0.23
N ALA A 7 12.77 5.11 0.38
CA ALA A 7 12.48 4.19 1.48
C ALA A 7 12.82 4.80 2.85
N VAL A 8 13.99 5.44 2.98
CA VAL A 8 14.38 6.14 4.22
C VAL A 8 13.43 7.30 4.51
N SER A 9 13.06 8.06 3.49
CA SER A 9 12.09 9.15 3.61
C SER A 9 10.74 8.64 4.14
N LEU A 10 10.22 7.55 3.58
CA LEU A 10 8.98 6.91 4.02
C LEU A 10 9.04 6.39 5.46
N ALA A 11 10.16 5.79 5.86
CA ALA A 11 10.38 5.32 7.24
C ALA A 11 10.31 6.48 8.26
N LEU A 12 10.75 7.67 7.87
CA LEU A 12 10.74 8.87 8.70
C LEU A 12 9.44 9.68 8.59
N LEU A 13 8.53 9.34 7.68
CA LEU A 13 7.40 10.18 7.32
C LEU A 13 6.40 10.39 8.46
N ASP A 14 6.23 9.39 9.34
CA ASP A 14 5.37 9.50 10.52
C ASP A 14 5.96 10.44 11.59
N THR A 15 7.25 10.28 11.89
CA THR A 15 7.90 10.86 13.08
C THR A 15 8.68 12.15 12.81
N ARG A 16 9.27 12.31 11.61
CA ARG A 16 10.18 13.40 11.24
C ARG A 16 9.82 13.98 9.86
N ARG A 17 8.58 14.47 9.72
CA ARG A 17 8.00 14.94 8.45
C ARG A 17 8.90 15.88 7.65
N ILE A 18 9.47 16.92 8.26
CA ILE A 18 10.34 17.87 7.53
C ILE A 18 11.54 17.15 6.92
N ILE A 19 12.20 16.30 7.69
CA ILE A 19 13.35 15.50 7.22
C ILE A 19 12.89 14.55 6.11
N ALA A 20 11.76 13.87 6.30
CA ALA A 20 11.19 12.98 5.29
C ALA A 20 10.94 13.71 3.96
N PHE A 21 10.24 14.85 3.96
CA PHE A 21 10.00 15.64 2.76
C PHE A 21 11.30 16.13 2.09
N SER A 22 12.31 16.53 2.87
CA SER A 22 13.62 16.91 2.32
C SER A 22 14.34 15.74 1.65
N ILE A 23 14.31 14.55 2.25
CA ILE A 23 14.90 13.34 1.65
C ILE A 23 14.09 12.90 0.42
N ALA A 24 12.77 13.02 0.44
CA ALA A 24 11.92 12.74 -0.72
C ALA A 24 12.27 13.69 -1.87
N PHE A 25 12.44 14.99 -1.60
CA PHE A 25 12.87 15.96 -2.60
C PHE A 25 14.24 15.60 -3.20
N LEU A 26 15.20 15.18 -2.37
CA LEU A 26 16.48 14.65 -2.86
C LEU A 26 16.29 13.38 -3.71
N ALA A 27 15.39 12.47 -3.32
CA ALA A 27 15.05 11.29 -4.10
C ALA A 27 14.46 11.66 -5.48
N LEU A 28 13.67 12.74 -5.57
CA LEU A 28 13.17 13.28 -6.84
C LEU A 28 14.31 13.82 -7.71
N ILE A 29 15.23 14.62 -7.15
CA ILE A 29 16.39 15.15 -7.89
C ILE A 29 17.25 14.00 -8.45
N VAL A 30 17.56 13.02 -7.60
CA VAL A 30 18.32 11.83 -8.01
C VAL A 30 17.52 11.00 -9.03
N GLY A 31 16.20 10.91 -8.88
CA GLY A 31 15.33 10.23 -9.83
C GLY A 31 15.34 10.88 -11.22
N ILE A 32 15.36 12.22 -11.29
CA ILE A 32 15.48 12.97 -12.54
C ILE A 32 16.87 12.75 -13.15
N SER A 33 17.95 12.90 -12.37
CA SER A 33 19.32 12.78 -12.88
C SER A 33 19.66 11.36 -13.38
N THR A 34 18.94 10.35 -12.90
CA THR A 34 19.10 8.94 -13.29
C THR A 34 18.05 8.45 -14.28
N ASN A 35 17.22 9.35 -14.84
CA ASN A 35 16.11 9.04 -15.76
C ASN A 35 15.06 8.07 -15.19
N VAL A 36 14.97 7.92 -13.87
CA VAL A 36 13.84 7.25 -13.22
C VAL A 36 12.56 8.07 -13.38
N LEU A 37 12.70 9.40 -13.36
CA LEU A 37 11.63 10.36 -13.60
C LEU A 37 11.93 11.14 -14.88
N THR A 38 11.10 10.96 -15.91
CA THR A 38 11.19 11.74 -17.15
C THR A 38 10.24 12.95 -17.10
N PHE A 39 10.31 13.83 -18.11
CA PHE A 39 9.58 15.09 -18.14
C PHE A 39 8.07 14.98 -17.81
N PRO A 40 7.30 14.01 -18.36
CA PRO A 40 5.89 13.87 -18.00
C PRO A 40 5.64 13.62 -16.52
N ALA A 41 6.46 12.78 -15.87
CA ALA A 41 6.35 12.53 -14.43
C ALA A 41 6.70 13.78 -13.63
N VAL A 42 7.76 14.50 -14.00
CA VAL A 42 8.15 15.75 -13.33
C VAL A 42 7.04 16.80 -13.43
N ALA A 43 6.46 16.99 -14.62
CA ALA A 43 5.35 17.92 -14.82
C ALA A 43 4.13 17.55 -13.97
N ALA A 44 3.76 16.26 -13.94
CA ALA A 44 2.68 15.77 -13.10
C ALA A 44 2.96 16.01 -11.61
N LEU A 45 4.17 15.74 -11.13
CA LEU A 45 4.55 15.95 -9.73
C LEU A 45 4.53 17.43 -9.34
N ILE A 46 4.91 18.35 -10.24
CA ILE A 46 4.78 19.80 -10.01
C ILE A 46 3.31 20.19 -9.86
N VAL A 47 2.43 19.69 -10.73
CA VAL A 47 0.98 19.93 -10.63
C VAL A 47 0.42 19.38 -9.32
N ILE A 48 0.77 18.15 -8.94
CA ILE A 48 0.33 17.52 -7.69
C ILE A 48 0.82 18.31 -6.47
N ALA A 49 2.08 18.76 -6.46
CA ALA A 49 2.63 19.58 -5.38
C ALA A 49 1.93 20.95 -5.30
N GLY A 50 1.63 21.57 -6.44
CA GLY A 50 0.84 22.80 -6.52
C GLY A 50 -0.57 22.62 -5.98
N LEU A 51 -1.25 21.53 -6.35
CA LEU A 51 -2.57 21.16 -5.83
C LEU A 51 -2.55 20.90 -4.32
N GLY A 52 -1.53 20.20 -3.81
CA GLY A 52 -1.35 19.94 -2.38
C GLY A 52 -1.16 21.24 -1.58
N THR A 53 -0.34 22.14 -2.12
CA THR A 53 -0.11 23.47 -1.54
C THR A 53 -1.42 24.28 -1.55
N ALA A 54 -2.10 24.35 -2.70
CA ALA A 54 -3.39 25.03 -2.83
C ALA A 54 -4.44 24.47 -1.86
N HIS A 55 -4.51 23.14 -1.68
CA HIS A 55 -5.40 22.51 -0.71
C HIS A 55 -5.13 23.03 0.71
N VAL A 56 -3.87 23.06 1.14
CA VAL A 56 -3.51 23.51 2.50
C VAL A 56 -3.86 24.98 2.74
N TYR A 57 -3.62 25.86 1.78
CA TYR A 57 -3.93 27.30 1.90
C TYR A 57 -5.42 27.61 1.75
N LEU A 58 -6.11 26.94 0.82
CA LEU A 58 -7.49 27.23 0.47
C LEU A 58 -8.51 26.38 1.22
N LYS A 59 -8.10 25.45 2.10
CA LYS A 59 -9.01 24.55 2.85
C LYS A 59 -10.08 25.26 3.69
N LYS A 60 -9.90 26.55 3.99
CA LYS A 60 -10.91 27.37 4.68
C LYS A 60 -12.14 27.64 3.80
N HIS A 61 -12.00 27.61 2.48
CA HIS A 61 -13.09 27.74 1.52
C HIS A 61 -13.61 26.35 1.13
N PRO A 62 -14.87 25.99 1.43
CA PRO A 62 -15.36 24.62 1.31
C PRO A 62 -15.32 24.10 -0.13
N THR A 63 -15.66 24.91 -1.12
CA THR A 63 -15.62 24.55 -2.53
C THR A 63 -14.21 24.21 -3.00
N PHE A 64 -13.24 25.09 -2.73
CA PHE A 64 -11.84 24.85 -3.10
C PHE A 64 -11.24 23.66 -2.36
N ARG A 65 -11.59 23.46 -1.09
CA ARG A 65 -11.20 22.29 -0.32
C ARG A 65 -11.63 21.00 -1.01
N ILE A 66 -12.90 20.90 -1.41
CA ILE A 66 -13.46 19.71 -2.07
C ILE A 66 -12.81 19.50 -3.42
N ILE A 67 -12.71 20.54 -4.26
CA ILE A 67 -12.12 20.44 -5.60
C ILE A 67 -10.68 19.96 -5.52
N THR A 68 -9.86 20.59 -4.69
CA THR A 68 -8.44 20.21 -4.55
C THR A 68 -8.28 18.81 -3.96
N GLU A 69 -9.09 18.43 -2.96
CA GLU A 69 -9.07 17.07 -2.40
C GLU A 69 -9.42 16.02 -3.46
N VAL A 70 -10.47 16.24 -4.26
CA VAL A 70 -10.87 15.33 -5.35
C VAL A 70 -9.76 15.21 -6.41
N LEU A 71 -9.15 16.32 -6.84
CA LEU A 71 -8.06 16.29 -7.81
C LEU A 71 -6.81 15.57 -7.28
N LEU A 72 -6.49 15.73 -5.98
CA LEU A 72 -5.42 14.99 -5.33
C LEU A 72 -5.74 13.50 -5.27
N LEU A 73 -6.98 13.10 -4.98
CA LEU A 73 -7.38 11.69 -4.99
C LEU A 73 -7.34 11.07 -6.38
N ILE A 74 -7.78 11.79 -7.41
CA ILE A 74 -7.62 11.34 -8.80
C ILE A 74 -6.14 11.11 -9.08
N SER A 75 -5.26 12.04 -8.69
CA SER A 75 -3.82 11.90 -8.86
C SER A 75 -3.25 10.67 -8.11
N VAL A 76 -3.71 10.43 -6.88
CA VAL A 76 -3.34 9.24 -6.10
C VAL A 76 -3.77 7.95 -6.79
N VAL A 77 -4.99 7.88 -7.31
CA VAL A 77 -5.48 6.70 -8.06
C VAL A 77 -4.67 6.50 -9.34
N LEU A 78 -4.36 7.57 -10.07
CA LEU A 78 -3.55 7.48 -11.29
C LEU A 78 -2.12 7.00 -11.00
N LEU A 79 -1.48 7.45 -9.91
CA LEU A 79 -0.18 6.95 -9.46
C LEU A 79 -0.27 5.50 -8.99
N PHE A 80 -1.33 5.15 -8.26
CA PHE A 80 -1.56 3.79 -7.76
C PHE A 80 -1.71 2.77 -8.90
N MET A 81 -2.38 3.19 -9.98
CA MET A 81 -2.61 2.39 -11.18
C MET A 81 -1.48 2.51 -12.23
N HIS A 82 -0.42 3.27 -11.96
CA HIS A 82 0.70 3.52 -12.88
C HIS A 82 0.28 4.17 -14.22
N TYR A 83 -0.77 4.99 -14.21
CA TYR A 83 -1.33 5.63 -15.42
C TYR A 83 -0.70 6.99 -15.74
N ILE A 84 0.07 7.57 -14.82
CA ILE A 84 0.86 8.77 -15.13
C ILE A 84 2.14 8.34 -15.84
N PRO A 85 2.40 8.80 -17.08
CA PRO A 85 3.60 8.42 -17.81
C PRO A 85 4.87 9.04 -17.20
N GLY A 86 6.01 8.45 -17.54
CA GLY A 86 7.32 8.99 -17.21
C GLY A 86 7.93 8.51 -15.90
N PHE A 87 7.28 7.57 -15.22
CA PHE A 87 7.88 6.82 -14.10
C PHE A 87 8.52 5.53 -14.62
N ASN A 88 9.85 5.51 -14.71
CA ASN A 88 10.63 4.33 -15.08
C ASN A 88 10.91 3.50 -13.83
N ASN A 89 9.88 2.84 -13.31
CA ASN A 89 9.97 2.00 -12.12
C ASN A 89 10.96 0.84 -12.32
N LEU A 90 11.81 0.58 -11.30
CA LEU A 90 12.81 -0.48 -11.37
C LEU A 90 12.13 -1.84 -11.29
N LYS A 91 12.13 -2.57 -12.41
CA LYS A 91 11.79 -3.99 -12.46
C LYS A 91 12.96 -4.80 -11.90
N TYR A 92 12.85 -5.18 -10.62
CA TYR A 92 13.93 -5.90 -9.92
C TYR A 92 13.88 -7.41 -10.19
N LEU A 93 12.68 -7.99 -10.29
CA LEU A 93 12.48 -9.37 -10.73
C LEU A 93 11.64 -9.36 -12.01
N ASP A 94 12.05 -10.16 -12.99
CA ASP A 94 11.31 -10.33 -14.25
C ASP A 94 10.94 -11.80 -14.46
N LYS A 95 9.64 -12.10 -14.29
CA LYS A 95 9.03 -13.42 -14.50
C LYS A 95 9.83 -14.56 -13.87
N VAL A 96 10.37 -14.35 -12.68
CA VAL A 96 11.10 -15.38 -11.95
C VAL A 96 10.13 -16.44 -11.45
N GLN A 97 10.51 -17.70 -11.53
CA GLN A 97 9.74 -18.79 -10.95
C GLN A 97 10.23 -19.02 -9.53
N VAL A 98 9.36 -18.79 -8.54
CA VAL A 98 9.74 -18.90 -7.11
C VAL A 98 9.88 -20.37 -6.69
N GLY A 99 9.00 -21.22 -7.21
CA GLY A 99 8.97 -22.67 -7.01
C GLY A 99 8.29 -23.40 -8.17
N PRO A 100 8.43 -24.74 -8.25
CA PRO A 100 7.86 -25.55 -9.34
C PRO A 100 6.33 -25.40 -9.51
N LEU A 101 5.58 -25.20 -8.43
CA LEU A 101 4.12 -25.06 -8.46
C LEU A 101 3.67 -23.59 -8.62
N SER A 102 4.60 -22.65 -8.60
CA SER A 102 4.35 -21.21 -8.61
C SER A 102 4.30 -20.64 -10.04
N ALA A 103 3.37 -19.72 -10.29
CA ALA A 103 3.34 -18.94 -11.52
C ALA A 103 4.51 -17.92 -11.58
N PRO A 104 4.91 -17.42 -12.78
CA PRO A 104 5.98 -16.43 -12.89
C PRO A 104 5.69 -15.13 -12.13
N PHE A 105 6.65 -14.69 -11.32
CA PHE A 105 6.57 -13.49 -10.50
C PHE A 105 7.43 -12.34 -11.06
N SER A 106 6.88 -11.13 -11.10
CA SER A 106 7.66 -9.91 -11.36
C SER A 106 7.51 -8.95 -10.21
N MET A 107 8.60 -8.30 -9.81
CA MET A 107 8.63 -7.37 -8.68
C MET A 107 9.22 -6.04 -9.12
N TYR A 108 8.55 -4.96 -8.72
CA TYR A 108 8.97 -3.60 -9.04
C TYR A 108 9.17 -2.79 -7.76
N PHE A 109 10.17 -1.92 -7.77
CA PHE A 109 10.23 -0.79 -6.85
C PHE A 109 9.49 0.39 -7.48
N ASN A 110 8.20 0.50 -7.16
CA ASN A 110 7.28 1.48 -7.74
C ASN A 110 7.45 2.87 -7.12
N PHE A 111 8.16 3.74 -7.82
CA PHE A 111 8.50 5.09 -7.36
C PHE A 111 7.25 5.97 -7.25
N ASP A 112 6.38 5.93 -8.25
CA ASP A 112 5.08 6.62 -8.25
C ASP A 112 4.19 6.24 -7.07
N LYS A 113 3.95 4.95 -6.88
CA LYS A 113 3.09 4.43 -5.79
C LYS A 113 3.64 4.81 -4.41
N ALA A 114 4.96 4.81 -4.25
CA ALA A 114 5.62 5.22 -3.01
C ALA A 114 5.44 6.71 -2.66
N LEU A 115 5.00 7.57 -3.59
CA LEU A 115 4.71 8.98 -3.30
C LEU A 115 3.32 9.21 -2.68
N ILE A 116 2.43 8.21 -2.73
CA ILE A 116 1.03 8.33 -2.28
C ILE A 116 0.91 8.82 -0.82
N PRO A 117 1.66 8.30 0.18
CA PRO A 117 1.56 8.79 1.54
C PRO A 117 1.87 10.29 1.69
N PHE A 118 2.80 10.83 0.91
CA PHE A 118 3.13 12.26 0.94
C PHE A 118 1.98 13.11 0.40
N ILE A 119 1.32 12.65 -0.67
CA ILE A 119 0.19 13.36 -1.28
C ILE A 119 -1.00 13.35 -0.32
N LEU A 120 -1.30 12.18 0.27
CA LEU A 120 -2.43 12.03 1.20
C LEU A 120 -2.26 12.82 2.50
N LEU A 121 -1.02 13.12 2.91
CA LEU A 121 -0.76 14.00 4.06
C LEU A 121 -1.24 15.44 3.86
N PHE A 122 -1.34 15.93 2.62
CA PHE A 122 -1.97 17.23 2.36
C PHE A 122 -3.46 17.20 2.73
N CYS A 123 -4.15 16.10 2.43
CA CYS A 123 -5.59 15.94 2.68
C CYS A 123 -5.91 15.50 4.13
N MET A 124 -5.06 14.65 4.72
CA MET A 124 -5.27 14.03 6.03
C MET A 124 -4.00 14.12 6.89
N PRO A 125 -3.81 15.18 7.69
CA PRO A 125 -2.62 15.32 8.53
C PRO A 125 -2.45 14.21 9.59
N SER A 126 -3.52 13.48 9.89
CA SER A 126 -3.58 12.33 10.79
C SER A 126 -3.42 10.98 10.07
N LEU A 127 -2.92 10.97 8.83
CA LEU A 127 -2.77 9.77 7.99
C LEU A 127 -2.17 8.56 8.72
N PHE A 128 -1.15 8.79 9.55
CA PHE A 128 -0.41 7.73 10.24
C PHE A 128 -0.97 7.36 11.61
N THR A 129 -1.74 8.25 12.23
CA THR A 129 -2.16 8.11 13.62
C THR A 129 -3.57 8.65 13.85
N ARG A 130 -4.35 7.90 14.63
CA ARG A 130 -5.71 8.26 15.02
C ARG A 130 -5.96 7.84 16.46
N LYS A 131 -7.04 8.34 17.05
CA LYS A 131 -7.57 7.76 18.29
C LYS A 131 -8.10 6.34 17.99
N PRO A 132 -7.71 5.32 18.76
CA PRO A 132 -8.31 3.99 18.68
C PRO A 132 -9.84 4.03 18.81
N VAL A 133 -10.54 3.15 18.09
CA VAL A 133 -12.02 3.00 18.19
C VAL A 133 -12.40 2.26 19.45
N ALA A 134 -11.60 1.26 19.81
CA ALA A 134 -11.83 0.37 20.93
C ALA A 134 -10.50 -0.20 21.41
N ASP A 135 -10.43 -0.46 22.71
CA ASP A 135 -9.33 -1.20 23.31
C ASP A 135 -9.58 -2.69 23.11
N ALA A 136 -8.91 -3.28 22.12
CA ALA A 136 -9.04 -4.70 21.86
C ALA A 136 -8.30 -5.53 22.91
N PHE A 137 -8.99 -6.52 23.48
CA PHE A 137 -8.40 -7.46 24.42
C PHE A 137 -7.28 -8.30 23.76
N PRO A 138 -6.29 -8.79 24.53
CA PRO A 138 -5.17 -9.57 23.99
C PRO A 138 -5.58 -10.79 23.15
N HIS A 139 -6.65 -11.50 23.54
CA HIS A 139 -7.13 -12.67 22.80
C HIS A 139 -7.69 -12.31 21.41
N VAL A 140 -8.22 -11.09 21.24
CA VAL A 140 -8.71 -10.61 19.93
C VAL A 140 -7.52 -10.33 19.01
N TRP A 141 -6.43 -9.75 19.54
CA TRP A 141 -5.18 -9.61 18.79
C TRP A 141 -4.60 -10.97 18.37
N ALA A 142 -4.62 -11.96 19.27
CA ALA A 142 -4.21 -13.32 18.93
C ALA A 142 -5.08 -13.91 17.81
N ALA A 143 -6.39 -13.69 17.83
CA ALA A 143 -7.29 -14.11 16.76
C ALA A 143 -6.96 -13.44 15.41
N LEU A 144 -6.61 -12.14 15.39
CA LEU A 144 -6.16 -11.47 14.16
C LEU A 144 -4.84 -12.03 13.62
N ILE A 145 -3.90 -12.34 14.51
CA ILE A 145 -2.62 -12.95 14.11
C ILE A 145 -2.86 -14.33 13.50
N VAL A 146 -3.72 -15.15 14.11
CA VAL A 146 -4.11 -16.48 13.59
C VAL A 146 -4.92 -16.39 12.30
N ALA A 147 -5.67 -15.30 12.10
CA ALA A 147 -6.44 -15.09 10.87
C ALA A 147 -5.56 -15.02 9.62
N ILE A 148 -4.30 -14.57 9.72
CA ILE A 148 -3.37 -14.55 8.57
C ILE A 148 -3.08 -15.97 8.03
N PRO A 149 -2.49 -16.89 8.80
CA PRO A 149 -2.23 -18.24 8.31
C PRO A 149 -3.53 -19.01 8.02
N ALA A 150 -4.62 -18.74 8.74
CA ALA A 150 -5.92 -19.34 8.44
C ALA A 150 -6.44 -18.92 7.05
N LEU A 151 -6.27 -17.64 6.69
CA LEU A 151 -6.65 -17.13 5.38
C LEU A 151 -5.83 -17.80 4.25
N LEU A 152 -4.52 -17.92 4.43
CA LEU A 152 -3.62 -18.58 3.46
C LEU A 152 -3.90 -20.08 3.34
N GLY A 153 -4.19 -20.75 4.46
CA GLY A 153 -4.63 -22.15 4.47
C GLY A 153 -5.95 -22.35 3.74
N LEU A 154 -6.95 -21.48 3.98
CA LEU A 154 -8.22 -21.53 3.25
C LEU A 154 -8.02 -21.33 1.74
N ALA A 155 -7.11 -20.43 1.32
CA ALA A 155 -6.78 -20.25 -0.09
C ALA A 155 -6.14 -21.50 -0.71
N THR A 156 -5.43 -22.31 0.09
CA THR A 156 -4.88 -23.61 -0.32
C THR A 156 -5.99 -24.65 -0.50
N GLU A 157 -6.91 -24.77 0.46
CA GLU A 157 -8.07 -25.68 0.37
C GLU A 157 -8.98 -25.35 -0.82
N LEU A 158 -9.14 -24.07 -1.15
CA LEU A 158 -9.89 -23.61 -2.32
C LEU A 158 -9.09 -23.71 -3.63
N GLY A 159 -7.87 -24.24 -3.59
CA GLY A 159 -7.03 -24.52 -4.76
C GLY A 159 -6.32 -23.30 -5.37
N GLY A 160 -6.43 -22.11 -4.77
CA GLY A 160 -5.74 -20.90 -5.23
C GLY A 160 -4.24 -20.90 -4.92
N LEU A 161 -3.85 -21.59 -3.85
CA LEU A 161 -2.46 -21.77 -3.41
C LEU A 161 -2.13 -23.26 -3.22
N ALA A 162 -0.85 -23.56 -3.08
CA ALA A 162 -0.36 -24.81 -2.50
C ALA A 162 0.74 -24.52 -1.48
N VAL A 163 0.95 -25.41 -0.51
CA VAL A 163 2.09 -25.32 0.41
C VAL A 163 3.38 -25.54 -0.38
N GLU A 164 4.27 -24.56 -0.35
CA GLU A 164 5.53 -24.56 -1.07
C GLU A 164 6.52 -23.66 -0.31
N LEU A 165 7.59 -24.24 0.23
CA LEU A 165 8.54 -23.51 1.07
C LEU A 165 9.57 -22.79 0.21
N HIS A 166 9.76 -21.50 0.47
CA HIS A 166 10.71 -20.66 -0.24
C HIS A 166 11.59 -19.87 0.72
N LEU A 167 12.85 -19.67 0.34
CA LEU A 167 13.71 -18.65 0.91
C LEU A 167 14.62 -18.08 -0.19
N PRO A 168 14.05 -17.28 -1.12
CA PRO A 168 14.79 -16.82 -2.27
C PRO A 168 15.92 -15.87 -1.86
N SER A 169 17.02 -15.86 -2.62
CA SER A 169 18.16 -14.98 -2.35
C SER A 169 17.80 -13.48 -2.38
N TRP A 170 16.73 -13.12 -3.08
CA TRP A 170 16.17 -11.76 -3.15
C TRP A 170 15.16 -11.43 -2.04
N PHE A 171 14.97 -12.31 -1.05
CA PHE A 171 14.05 -12.08 0.07
C PHE A 171 14.25 -10.73 0.79
N PRO A 172 15.49 -10.26 1.08
CA PRO A 172 15.67 -8.94 1.69
C PRO A 172 15.14 -7.79 0.82
N ALA A 173 15.30 -7.87 -0.50
CA ALA A 173 14.76 -6.88 -1.43
C ALA A 173 13.22 -6.92 -1.46
N PHE A 174 12.63 -8.13 -1.38
CA PHE A 174 11.19 -8.29 -1.25
C PHE A 174 10.64 -7.65 0.01
N VAL A 175 11.29 -7.85 1.17
CA VAL A 175 10.87 -7.23 2.44
C VAL A 175 10.85 -5.70 2.32
N ILE A 176 11.91 -5.10 1.79
CA ILE A 176 12.00 -3.63 1.63
C ILE A 176 10.94 -3.13 0.64
N ALA A 177 10.79 -3.81 -0.51
CA ALA A 177 9.78 -3.48 -1.51
C ALA A 177 8.36 -3.56 -0.90
N ASN A 178 8.07 -4.63 -0.17
CA ASN A 178 6.75 -4.89 0.40
C ASN A 178 6.38 -3.88 1.48
N ILE A 179 7.33 -3.49 2.35
CA ILE A 179 7.07 -2.48 3.38
C ILE A 179 6.79 -1.12 2.74
N PHE A 180 7.71 -0.60 1.93
CA PHE A 180 7.69 0.82 1.55
C PHE A 180 6.99 1.12 0.22
N PHE A 181 6.98 0.18 -0.72
CA PHE A 181 6.51 0.41 -2.09
C PHE A 181 5.19 -0.31 -2.39
N VAL A 182 4.71 -1.16 -1.48
CA VAL A 182 3.43 -1.88 -1.57
C VAL A 182 2.56 -1.55 -0.36
N SER A 183 2.85 -2.16 0.79
CA SER A 183 1.98 -2.16 1.97
C SER A 183 1.78 -0.77 2.56
N LEU A 184 2.84 0.03 2.72
CA LEU A 184 2.69 1.39 3.25
C LEU A 184 1.83 2.29 2.37
N ALA A 185 2.02 2.23 1.04
CA ALA A 185 1.24 3.03 0.10
C ALA A 185 -0.24 2.59 0.08
N GLU A 186 -0.49 1.29 0.09
CA GLU A 186 -1.83 0.72 0.16
C GLU A 186 -2.52 1.06 1.48
N GLU A 187 -1.91 0.77 2.63
CA GLU A 187 -2.54 1.05 3.91
C GLU A 187 -2.74 2.55 4.12
N ALA A 188 -1.84 3.41 3.64
CA ALA A 188 -2.04 4.86 3.67
C ALA A 188 -3.30 5.29 2.90
N LEU A 189 -3.52 4.75 1.69
CA LEU A 189 -4.70 5.03 0.88
C LEU A 189 -5.97 4.46 1.52
N PHE A 190 -5.97 3.17 1.86
CA PHE A 190 -7.17 2.47 2.27
C PHE A 190 -7.51 2.73 3.74
N ARG A 191 -6.55 2.71 4.66
CA ARG A 191 -6.81 2.85 6.11
C ARG A 191 -6.65 4.28 6.59
N GLY A 192 -5.47 4.86 6.31
CA GLY A 192 -5.11 6.20 6.74
C GLY A 192 -6.01 7.27 6.11
N TYR A 193 -6.37 7.10 4.84
CA TYR A 193 -7.26 8.03 4.15
C TYR A 193 -8.70 7.53 4.07
N LEU A 194 -9.00 6.50 3.25
CA LEU A 194 -10.37 6.16 2.88
C LEU A 194 -11.23 5.70 4.06
N GLN A 195 -10.79 4.69 4.81
CA GLN A 195 -11.52 4.18 5.99
C GLN A 195 -11.66 5.26 7.06
N GLN A 196 -10.59 6.02 7.33
CA GLN A 196 -10.64 7.10 8.30
C GLN A 196 -11.59 8.23 7.86
N LYS A 197 -11.55 8.63 6.59
CA LYS A 197 -12.44 9.66 6.03
C LYS A 197 -13.89 9.20 6.12
N LEU A 198 -14.22 7.99 5.66
CA LEU A 198 -15.56 7.43 5.75
C LEU A 198 -16.07 7.37 7.20
N SER A 199 -15.22 7.00 8.15
CA SER A 199 -15.56 6.95 9.58
C SER A 199 -15.96 8.32 10.18
N GLN A 200 -15.75 9.43 9.47
CA GLN A 200 -16.23 10.76 9.87
C GLN A 200 -17.71 10.98 9.52
N TRP A 201 -18.26 10.19 8.61
CA TRP A 201 -19.63 10.34 8.06
C TRP A 201 -20.54 9.16 8.39
N MET A 202 -19.98 8.04 8.83
CA MET A 202 -20.72 6.81 9.15
C MET A 202 -20.08 6.05 10.30
N ASN A 203 -20.74 4.98 10.73
CA ASN A 203 -20.21 4.08 11.74
C ASN A 203 -18.83 3.52 11.31
N PRO A 204 -17.81 3.51 12.20
CA PRO A 204 -16.46 3.04 11.86
C PRO A 204 -16.39 1.60 11.32
N TYR A 205 -17.29 0.72 11.75
CA TYR A 205 -17.38 -0.67 11.26
C TYR A 205 -17.99 -0.74 9.86
N SER A 206 -18.95 0.14 9.53
CA SER A 206 -19.44 0.27 8.14
C SER A 206 -18.34 0.78 7.22
N ALA A 207 -17.56 1.78 7.66
CA ALA A 207 -16.41 2.28 6.93
C ALA A 207 -15.35 1.19 6.71
N LEU A 208 -15.08 0.36 7.72
CA LEU A 208 -14.20 -0.82 7.61
C LEU A 208 -14.66 -1.78 6.50
N VAL A 209 -15.93 -2.17 6.51
CA VAL A 209 -16.48 -3.12 5.53
C VAL A 209 -16.40 -2.53 4.12
N ILE A 210 -16.84 -1.29 3.93
CA ILE A 210 -16.82 -0.61 2.62
C ILE A 210 -15.39 -0.49 2.10
N THR A 211 -14.45 -0.01 2.90
CA THR A 211 -13.05 0.09 2.48
C THR A 211 -12.45 -1.27 2.14
N SER A 212 -12.79 -2.33 2.89
CA SER A 212 -12.28 -3.68 2.64
C SER A 212 -12.83 -4.27 1.33
N LEU A 213 -14.09 -3.99 1.01
CA LEU A 213 -14.67 -4.33 -0.30
C LEU A 213 -13.97 -3.59 -1.44
N ILE A 214 -13.71 -2.29 -1.29
CA ILE A 214 -12.99 -1.50 -2.30
C ILE A 214 -11.54 -1.99 -2.45
N PHE A 215 -10.87 -2.33 -1.35
CA PHE A 215 -9.53 -2.92 -1.37
C PHE A 215 -9.50 -4.24 -2.14
N GLY A 216 -10.47 -5.14 -1.90
CA GLY A 216 -10.59 -6.38 -2.67
C GLY A 216 -10.91 -6.14 -4.15
N ALA A 217 -11.80 -5.18 -4.44
CA ALA A 217 -12.14 -4.80 -5.81
C ALA A 217 -10.92 -4.26 -6.59
N ALA A 218 -10.00 -3.56 -5.93
CA ALA A 218 -8.75 -3.08 -6.54
C ALA A 218 -7.84 -4.23 -7.03
N HIS A 219 -8.07 -5.46 -6.55
CA HIS A 219 -7.32 -6.67 -6.93
C HIS A 219 -7.98 -7.48 -8.05
N PHE A 220 -8.95 -6.91 -8.78
CA PHE A 220 -9.71 -7.60 -9.83
C PHE A 220 -8.84 -8.27 -10.91
N ALA A 221 -7.66 -7.71 -11.20
CA ALA A 221 -6.72 -8.26 -12.18
C ALA A 221 -6.21 -9.68 -11.82
N GLY A 222 -6.25 -10.07 -10.54
CA GLY A 222 -5.91 -11.42 -10.09
C GLY A 222 -7.10 -12.38 -9.97
N GLY A 223 -8.28 -11.99 -10.44
CA GLY A 223 -9.48 -12.82 -10.45
C GLY A 223 -10.33 -12.75 -9.18
N SER A 224 -11.52 -13.36 -9.23
CA SER A 224 -12.53 -13.28 -8.17
C SER A 224 -12.06 -13.85 -6.83
N LEU A 225 -11.30 -14.94 -6.85
CA LEU A 225 -10.77 -15.55 -5.64
C LEU A 225 -9.82 -14.58 -4.91
N LEU A 226 -8.91 -13.92 -5.64
CA LEU A 226 -8.02 -12.91 -5.08
C LEU A 226 -8.80 -11.71 -4.52
N MET A 227 -9.85 -11.24 -5.22
CA MET A 227 -10.69 -10.14 -4.73
C MET A 227 -11.31 -10.47 -3.36
N ILE A 228 -11.85 -11.68 -3.19
CA ILE A 228 -12.45 -12.13 -1.94
C ILE A 228 -11.40 -12.18 -0.82
N PHE A 229 -10.25 -12.81 -1.08
CA PHE A 229 -9.17 -12.92 -0.10
C PHE A 229 -8.56 -11.57 0.26
N ALA A 230 -8.40 -10.68 -0.71
CA ALA A 230 -7.97 -9.31 -0.48
C ALA A 230 -9.00 -8.54 0.37
N THR A 231 -10.31 -8.71 0.15
CA THR A 231 -11.34 -8.13 1.03
C THR A 231 -11.20 -8.63 2.46
N LEU A 232 -11.05 -9.93 2.68
CA LEU A 232 -10.87 -10.51 4.01
C LEU A 232 -9.59 -10.04 4.69
N ALA A 233 -8.48 -9.98 3.96
CA ALA A 233 -7.23 -9.39 4.43
C ALA A 233 -7.41 -7.90 4.78
N GLY A 234 -8.18 -7.16 3.97
CA GLY A 234 -8.51 -5.77 4.22
C GLY A 234 -9.29 -5.55 5.52
N LEU A 235 -10.15 -6.49 5.92
CA LEU A 235 -10.81 -6.46 7.22
C LEU A 235 -9.79 -6.61 8.36
N ILE A 236 -8.84 -7.54 8.23
CA ILE A 236 -7.77 -7.76 9.23
C ILE A 236 -6.96 -6.46 9.40
N TYR A 237 -6.48 -5.87 8.30
CA TYR A 237 -5.65 -4.66 8.36
C TYR A 237 -6.44 -3.46 8.88
N GLY A 238 -7.71 -3.34 8.48
CA GLY A 238 -8.60 -2.28 8.94
C GLY A 238 -8.97 -2.38 10.42
N LEU A 239 -9.11 -3.59 10.97
CA LEU A 239 -9.29 -3.79 12.41
C LEU A 239 -8.00 -3.47 13.17
N ALA A 240 -6.84 -3.93 12.68
CA ALA A 240 -5.54 -3.60 13.24
C ALA A 240 -5.33 -2.08 13.30
N TRP A 241 -5.72 -1.35 12.26
CA TRP A 241 -5.76 0.12 12.25
C TRP A 241 -6.73 0.72 13.26
N MET A 242 -7.96 0.21 13.34
CA MET A 242 -9.01 0.71 14.24
C MET A 242 -8.62 0.59 15.71
N TRP A 243 -8.00 -0.52 16.11
CA TRP A 243 -7.69 -0.79 17.52
C TRP A 243 -6.33 -0.26 17.96
N SER A 244 -5.32 -0.26 17.08
CA SER A 244 -4.02 0.31 17.43
C SER A 244 -3.98 1.83 17.30
N GLY A 245 -4.80 2.39 16.40
CA GLY A 245 -4.72 3.77 15.96
C GLY A 245 -3.41 4.14 15.26
N ARG A 246 -2.62 3.16 14.82
CA ARG A 246 -1.28 3.35 14.22
C ARG A 246 -1.20 2.66 12.86
N LEU A 247 -0.86 3.40 11.81
CA LEU A 247 -0.87 2.88 10.45
C LEU A 247 0.18 1.79 10.28
N TRP A 248 1.34 1.95 10.93
CA TRP A 248 2.41 0.96 10.93
C TRP A 248 2.01 -0.41 11.46
N VAL A 249 0.98 -0.50 12.31
CA VAL A 249 0.45 -1.81 12.75
C VAL A 249 -0.32 -2.48 11.61
N ALA A 250 -1.17 -1.74 10.89
CA ALA A 250 -1.83 -2.28 9.69
C ALA A 250 -0.80 -2.70 8.62
N VAL A 251 0.24 -1.88 8.39
CA VAL A 251 1.36 -2.22 7.49
C VAL A 251 2.05 -3.50 7.95
N ALA A 252 2.29 -3.69 9.25
CA ALA A 252 2.91 -4.91 9.76
C ALA A 252 2.05 -6.17 9.52
N PHE A 253 0.72 -6.10 9.71
CA PHE A 253 -0.18 -7.20 9.39
C PHE A 253 -0.18 -7.53 7.89
N HIS A 254 -0.20 -6.50 7.04
CA HIS A 254 -0.14 -6.66 5.60
C HIS A 254 1.19 -7.30 5.15
N VAL A 255 2.31 -6.76 5.61
CA VAL A 255 3.64 -7.33 5.34
C VAL A 255 3.72 -8.77 5.83
N SER A 256 3.20 -9.08 7.02
CA SER A 256 3.20 -10.44 7.58
C SER A 256 2.44 -11.42 6.69
N LEU A 257 1.28 -11.04 6.15
CA LEU A 257 0.54 -11.86 5.19
C LEU A 257 1.36 -12.08 3.91
N ASN A 258 1.95 -11.03 3.35
CA ASN A 258 2.74 -11.13 2.12
C ASN A 258 4.01 -11.98 2.29
N LEU A 259 4.68 -11.86 3.44
CA LEU A 259 5.85 -12.70 3.76
C LEU A 259 5.43 -14.15 4.02
N GLY A 260 4.34 -14.39 4.75
CA GLY A 260 3.82 -15.73 4.98
C GLY A 260 3.43 -16.41 3.67
N HIS A 261 2.78 -15.68 2.76
CA HIS A 261 2.45 -16.13 1.42
C HIS A 261 3.71 -16.52 0.65
N LEU A 262 4.72 -15.64 0.56
CA LEU A 262 5.96 -15.93 -0.16
C LEU A 262 6.73 -17.11 0.44
N LEU A 263 6.88 -17.18 1.76
CA LEU A 263 7.77 -18.13 2.42
C LEU A 263 7.19 -19.55 2.51
N PHE A 264 5.86 -19.68 2.64
CA PHE A 264 5.23 -20.96 2.97
C PHE A 264 4.29 -21.51 1.89
N PHE A 265 3.93 -20.72 0.89
CA PHE A 265 2.99 -21.10 -0.16
C PHE A 265 3.51 -20.74 -1.55
N THR A 266 2.88 -21.30 -2.58
CA THR A 266 3.07 -20.89 -3.99
C THR A 266 2.92 -19.39 -4.13
N TYR A 267 3.80 -18.73 -4.89
CA TYR A 267 3.81 -17.28 -5.02
C TYR A 267 4.09 -16.83 -6.47
N PRO A 268 3.31 -15.89 -7.05
CA PRO A 268 2.24 -15.11 -6.42
C PRO A 268 0.88 -15.84 -6.41
N VAL A 269 0.75 -16.92 -7.19
CA VAL A 269 -0.41 -17.81 -7.25
C VAL A 269 0.07 -19.20 -7.68
N LYS A 270 -0.76 -20.22 -7.43
CA LYS A 270 -0.54 -21.56 -7.98
C LYS A 270 -0.62 -21.55 -9.50
N SER A 271 0.35 -22.15 -10.17
CA SER A 271 0.36 -22.32 -11.62
C SER A 271 -0.76 -23.28 -12.05
N LEU A 272 -1.51 -22.89 -13.08
CA LEU A 272 -2.53 -23.75 -13.71
C LEU A 272 -1.91 -24.76 -14.71
N LEU A 273 -0.60 -24.67 -14.99
CA LEU A 273 0.08 -25.46 -16.02
C LEU A 273 0.57 -26.84 -15.54
N ILE A 274 -0.04 -27.40 -14.50
CA ILE A 274 0.24 -28.78 -14.09
C ILE A 274 -0.73 -29.69 -14.85
N GLN A 275 -0.29 -30.19 -16.01
CA GLN A 275 -0.72 -31.46 -16.56
C GLN A 275 0.41 -32.47 -16.36
#